data_AF-A0A1I8GH91-F1
#
_entry.id   AF-A0A1I8GH91-F1
#
_cell.length_a   1.000
_cell.length_b   1.000
_cell.length_c   1.000
_cell.angle_alpha   90.00
_cell.angle_beta   90.00
_cell.angle_gamma   90.00
#
_symmetry.space_group_name_H-M   'P 1'
#
loop_
_entity.id
_entity.type
_entity.pdbx_description
1 polymer ?
#
loop_
_entity_poly.entity_id
_entity_poly.type
_entity_poly.pdbx_seq_one_letter_code
_entity_poly.pdbx_strand_id
1 'polypeptide(L)'
;VNVLLIPAGLDCRASLAADCSGGDLDGDQFSVIWDRELVPPPEALHPALNYAELAANPPTEPEDTDVSASGLVAEFYLANLENTFLGRVAHMHLALCDLLQDGACDPLARKLAESQSVAVDFPKTGIVPQVPKKALEKVQDEGYPDFMEKPAKKTYKSEKLLGQLYRRCLTYALDWDLLEQAVGQPTGTEPDAANNPILSWPGWEKFASKARIELARYQMDVRALLG
;
A
#
# COMPACT_ATOMS: atom_id res chain seq x y z
N VAL A 1 -2.99 3.39 27.82
CA VAL A 1 -1.68 3.58 27.18
C VAL A 1 -1.75 2.87 25.83
N ASN A 2 -1.58 3.60 24.73
CA ASN A 2 -1.72 3.07 23.35
C ASN A 2 -0.36 3.13 22.64
N VAL A 3 0.63 2.42 23.19
CA VAL A 3 1.98 2.37 22.63
C VAL A 3 2.44 0.93 22.55
N LEU A 4 3.22 0.60 21.53
CA LEU A 4 3.92 -0.67 21.41
C LEU A 4 5.28 -0.54 22.09
N LEU A 5 5.61 -1.49 22.98
CA LEU A 5 6.94 -1.57 23.58
C LEU A 5 7.76 -2.59 22.79
N ILE A 6 8.81 -2.12 22.11
CA ILE A 6 9.74 -2.96 21.36
C ILE A 6 10.94 -3.28 22.28
N PRO A 7 11.30 -4.55 22.46
CA PRO A 7 12.46 -4.91 23.29
C PRO A 7 13.76 -4.42 22.63
N ALA A 8 14.64 -3.83 23.43
CA ALA A 8 16.00 -3.55 23.00
C ALA A 8 16.81 -4.86 23.02
N GLY A 9 17.41 -5.23 21.88
CA GLY A 9 18.35 -6.35 21.81
C GLY A 9 19.57 -6.11 22.72
N LEU A 10 20.20 -7.18 23.21
CA LEU A 10 21.37 -7.11 24.11
C LEU A 10 22.58 -6.39 23.49
N ASP A 11 22.66 -6.31 22.17
CA ASP A 11 23.77 -5.75 21.40
C ASP A 11 23.44 -4.40 20.74
N CYS A 12 22.20 -3.90 20.85
CA CYS A 12 21.72 -2.64 20.28
C CYS A 12 21.98 -2.43 18.77
N ARG A 13 22.42 -3.47 18.04
CA ARG A 13 22.81 -3.42 16.63
C ARG A 13 21.69 -3.86 15.69
N ALA A 14 20.82 -4.75 16.15
CA ALA A 14 19.60 -5.14 15.46
C ALA A 14 18.40 -4.60 16.24
N SER A 15 17.69 -3.64 15.65
CA SER A 15 16.45 -3.10 16.19
C SER A 15 15.28 -3.70 15.41
N LEU A 16 14.28 -4.23 16.10
CA LEU A 16 13.06 -4.71 15.44
C LEU A 16 12.34 -3.57 14.68
N ALA A 17 12.50 -2.33 15.13
CA ALA A 17 12.02 -1.17 14.38
C ALA A 17 12.72 -1.04 13.02
N ALA A 18 14.04 -1.24 12.98
CA ALA A 18 14.82 -1.18 11.75
C ALA A 18 14.52 -2.36 10.81
N ASP A 19 14.22 -3.54 11.34
CA ASP A 19 13.78 -4.69 10.54
C ASP A 19 12.43 -4.41 9.83
N CYS A 20 11.62 -3.50 10.35
CA CYS A 20 10.38 -3.02 9.73
C CYS A 20 10.65 -1.91 8.71
N SER A 21 11.32 -2.24 7.60
CA SER A 21 11.56 -1.32 6.48
C SER A 21 12.50 -0.13 6.79
N GLY A 22 13.45 -0.31 7.71
CA GLY A 22 14.42 0.72 8.10
C GLY A 22 13.88 1.75 9.08
N GLY A 23 12.77 1.47 9.76
CA GLY A 23 12.14 2.38 10.70
C GLY A 23 12.93 2.60 12.00
N ASP A 24 12.52 3.60 12.76
CA ASP A 24 13.10 3.95 14.05
C ASP A 24 12.03 4.33 15.10
N LEU A 25 12.40 5.08 16.14
CA LEU A 25 11.51 5.47 17.24
C LEU A 25 11.32 6.99 17.34
N ASP A 26 11.58 7.73 16.26
CA ASP A 26 11.44 9.20 16.22
C ASP A 26 10.00 9.67 15.91
N GLY A 27 9.11 8.74 15.54
CA GLY A 27 7.72 9.03 15.19
C GLY A 27 7.01 7.93 14.39
N ASP A 28 7.72 6.87 13.99
CA ASP A 28 7.17 5.78 13.19
C ASP A 28 5.98 5.06 13.83
N GLN A 29 5.07 4.63 12.94
CA GLN A 29 3.89 3.86 13.30
C GLN A 29 4.03 2.42 12.81
N PHE A 30 3.76 1.47 13.70
CA PHE A 30 3.86 0.04 13.41
C PHE A 30 2.47 -0.59 13.34
N SER A 31 2.24 -1.36 12.29
CA SER A 31 1.05 -2.20 12.18
C SER A 31 1.27 -3.48 12.99
N VAL A 32 0.42 -3.72 13.99
CA VAL A 32 0.45 -4.91 14.84
C VAL A 32 -0.74 -5.79 14.49
N ILE A 33 -0.47 -6.97 13.94
CA ILE A 33 -1.49 -7.96 13.60
C ILE A 33 -1.32 -9.15 14.55
N TRP A 34 -2.34 -9.40 15.38
CA TRP A 34 -2.35 -10.52 16.33
C TRP A 34 -3.40 -11.58 16.00
N ASP A 35 -4.19 -11.37 14.94
CA ASP A 35 -5.09 -12.39 14.43
C ASP A 35 -4.27 -13.57 13.91
N ARG A 36 -4.46 -14.74 14.52
CA ARG A 36 -3.68 -15.95 14.22
C ARG A 36 -3.88 -16.42 12.78
N GLU A 37 -5.00 -16.11 12.15
CA GLU A 37 -5.25 -16.47 10.74
C GLU A 37 -4.45 -15.58 9.77
N LEU A 38 -4.01 -14.40 10.22
CA LEU A 38 -3.24 -13.45 9.44
C LEU A 38 -1.74 -13.44 9.77
N VAL A 39 -1.33 -14.09 10.85
CA VAL A 39 0.10 -14.26 11.18
C VAL A 39 0.70 -15.27 10.19
N PRO A 40 1.72 -14.87 9.40
CA PRO A 40 2.31 -15.77 8.41
C PRO A 40 3.02 -16.96 9.09
N PRO A 41 3.04 -18.13 8.45
CA PRO A 41 3.77 -19.28 8.97
C PRO A 41 5.29 -19.02 8.94
N PRO A 42 6.10 -19.69 9.79
CA PRO A 42 7.53 -19.44 9.89
C PRO A 42 8.30 -19.54 8.56
N GLU A 43 7.84 -20.40 7.64
CA GLU A 43 8.46 -20.62 6.33
C GLU A 43 8.30 -19.42 5.38
N ALA A 44 7.33 -18.52 5.65
CA ALA A 44 7.13 -17.28 4.91
C ALA A 44 7.96 -16.10 5.49
N LEU A 45 8.71 -16.33 6.58
CA LEU A 45 9.58 -15.32 7.16
C LEU A 45 10.91 -15.28 6.41
N HIS A 46 11.27 -14.08 5.95
CA HIS A 46 12.55 -13.81 5.32
C HIS A 46 13.36 -12.83 6.18
N PRO A 47 14.69 -12.94 6.18
CA PRO A 47 15.54 -11.95 6.85
C PRO A 47 15.25 -10.55 6.31
N ALA A 48 15.22 -9.57 7.20
CA ALA A 48 15.15 -8.16 6.83
C ALA A 48 16.38 -7.77 5.98
N LEU A 49 16.23 -6.74 5.16
CA LEU A 49 17.38 -6.12 4.50
C LEU A 49 18.27 -5.45 5.55
N ASN A 50 19.58 -5.41 5.30
CA ASN A 50 20.48 -4.64 6.13
C ASN A 50 20.38 -3.15 5.77
N TYR A 51 19.34 -2.48 6.28
CA TYR A 51 19.08 -1.06 5.99
C TYR A 51 20.23 -0.15 6.42
N ALA A 52 20.96 -0.51 7.48
CA ALA A 52 22.13 0.25 7.93
C ALA A 52 23.27 0.25 6.91
N GLU A 53 23.49 -0.86 6.18
CA GLU A 53 24.48 -0.92 5.11
C GLU A 53 24.03 -0.18 3.84
N LEU A 54 22.72 -0.18 3.53
CA LEU A 54 22.18 0.49 2.34
C LEU A 54 22.32 2.02 2.42
N ALA A 55 22.17 2.59 3.62
CA ALA A 55 22.28 4.02 3.87
C ALA A 55 23.68 4.46 4.36
N ALA A 56 24.66 3.55 4.36
CA ALA A 56 25.99 3.85 4.86
C ALA A 56 26.71 4.83 3.92
N ASN A 57 26.78 6.10 4.33
CA ASN A 57 27.68 7.09 3.75
C ASN A 57 28.79 7.39 4.78
N PRO A 58 30.09 7.26 4.45
CA PRO A 58 31.15 7.69 5.36
C PRO A 58 30.92 9.13 5.81
N PRO A 59 31.09 9.46 7.11
CA PRO A 59 31.00 10.83 7.57
C PRO A 59 32.06 11.66 6.84
N THR A 60 31.61 12.61 6.03
CA THR A 60 32.48 13.63 5.48
C THR A 60 32.66 14.70 6.55
N GLU A 61 33.89 15.18 6.78
CA GLU A 61 34.06 16.39 7.57
C GLU A 61 33.25 17.51 6.89
N PRO A 62 32.49 18.31 7.66
CA PRO A 62 31.82 19.45 7.09
C PRO A 62 32.90 20.32 6.47
N GLU A 63 32.84 20.50 5.15
CA GLU A 63 33.66 21.52 4.49
C GLU A 63 33.36 22.86 5.18
N ASP A 64 34.36 23.75 5.26
CA ASP A 64 34.21 25.11 5.82
C ASP A 64 33.41 26.01 4.86
N THR A 65 32.29 25.47 4.38
CA THR A 65 31.39 25.95 3.34
C THR A 65 30.18 26.53 4.03
N ASP A 66 29.82 27.77 3.67
CA ASP A 66 28.60 28.40 4.14
C ASP A 66 27.38 27.60 3.64
N VAL A 67 26.75 26.83 4.53
CA VAL A 67 25.56 26.03 4.23
C VAL A 67 24.34 26.88 3.85
N SER A 68 24.38 28.19 4.10
CA SER A 68 23.35 29.15 3.67
C SER A 68 23.61 29.75 2.29
N ALA A 69 24.74 29.41 1.66
CA ALA A 69 25.07 29.86 0.32
C ALA A 69 23.96 29.44 -0.66
N SER A 70 23.38 30.42 -1.34
CA SER A 70 22.24 30.20 -2.24
C SER A 70 22.53 29.19 -3.36
N GLY A 71 23.78 29.09 -3.81
CA GLY A 71 24.22 28.10 -4.79
C GLY A 71 24.11 26.66 -4.28
N LEU A 72 24.60 26.38 -3.07
CA LEU A 72 24.55 25.05 -2.46
C LEU A 72 23.10 24.61 -2.21
N VAL A 73 22.28 25.54 -1.72
CA VAL A 73 20.84 25.29 -1.51
C VAL A 73 20.16 24.99 -2.86
N ALA A 74 20.42 25.78 -3.90
CA ALA A 74 19.85 25.55 -5.22
C ALA A 74 20.27 24.21 -5.83
N GLU A 75 21.55 23.83 -5.72
CA GLU A 75 22.08 22.54 -6.17
C GLU A 75 21.42 21.37 -5.43
N PHE A 76 21.27 21.46 -4.11
CA PHE A 76 20.55 20.46 -3.32
C PHE A 76 19.10 20.30 -3.78
N TYR A 77 18.38 21.41 -4.00
CA TYR A 77 17.00 21.36 -4.51
C TYR A 77 16.92 20.73 -5.90
N LEU A 78 17.82 21.10 -6.82
CA LEU A 78 17.87 20.51 -8.16
C LEU A 78 18.14 19.01 -8.08
N ALA A 79 19.12 18.60 -7.28
CA ALA A 79 19.44 17.18 -7.09
C ALA A 79 18.25 16.40 -6.50
N ASN A 80 17.52 16.96 -5.53
CA ASN A 80 16.32 16.32 -4.98
C ASN A 80 15.19 16.23 -6.01
N LEU A 81 14.95 17.28 -6.79
CA LEU A 81 13.93 17.28 -7.83
C LEU A 81 14.24 16.26 -8.93
N GLU A 82 15.48 16.22 -9.42
CA GLU A 82 15.92 15.26 -10.42
C GLU A 82 15.80 13.82 -9.92
N ASN A 83 16.07 13.58 -8.64
CA ASN A 83 16.08 12.26 -8.04
C ASN A 83 14.76 11.85 -7.35
N THR A 84 13.64 12.53 -7.66
CA THR A 84 12.30 12.12 -7.20
C THR A 84 11.81 10.86 -7.93
N PHE A 85 12.41 9.71 -7.63
CA PHE A 85 12.06 8.42 -8.24
C PHE A 85 11.27 7.49 -7.33
N LEU A 86 11.05 7.83 -6.06
CA LEU A 86 10.50 6.92 -5.06
C LEU A 86 9.16 6.28 -5.50
N GLY A 87 8.19 7.10 -5.89
CA GLY A 87 6.89 6.60 -6.35
C GLY A 87 6.99 5.76 -7.63
N ARG A 88 7.90 6.11 -8.54
CA ARG A 88 8.13 5.36 -9.79
C ARG A 88 8.77 4.00 -9.51
N VAL A 89 9.75 3.96 -8.60
CA VAL A 89 10.44 2.74 -8.17
C VAL A 89 9.48 1.83 -7.41
N ALA A 90 8.66 2.36 -6.50
CA ALA A 90 7.67 1.60 -5.76
C ALA A 90 6.62 0.96 -6.68
N HIS A 91 6.08 1.71 -7.65
CA HIS A 91 5.16 1.17 -8.65
C HIS A 91 5.81 0.11 -9.53
N MET A 92 7.07 0.32 -9.94
CA MET A 92 7.81 -0.66 -10.71
C MET A 92 8.06 -1.93 -9.90
N HIS A 93 8.40 -1.82 -8.62
CA HIS A 93 8.57 -2.95 -7.70
C HIS A 93 7.28 -3.76 -7.57
N LEU A 94 6.14 -3.10 -7.37
CA LEU A 94 4.84 -3.77 -7.30
C LEU A 94 4.52 -4.54 -8.60
N ALA A 95 4.70 -3.90 -9.76
CA ALA A 95 4.47 -4.55 -11.06
C ALA A 95 5.43 -5.72 -11.29
N LEU A 96 6.70 -5.54 -10.93
CA LEU A 96 7.75 -6.54 -11.09
C LEU A 96 7.51 -7.76 -10.20
N CYS A 97 7.11 -7.56 -8.94
CA CYS A 97 6.71 -8.63 -8.03
C CYS A 97 5.51 -9.43 -8.55
N ASP A 98 4.60 -8.80 -9.29
CA ASP A 98 3.50 -9.52 -9.94
C ASP A 98 3.99 -10.35 -11.14
N LEU A 99 4.91 -9.81 -11.94
CA LEU A 99 5.49 -10.50 -13.10
C LEU A 99 6.39 -11.70 -12.76
N LEU A 100 7.17 -11.59 -11.69
CA LEU A 100 8.18 -12.60 -11.34
C LEU A 100 7.57 -13.77 -10.60
N GLN A 101 7.99 -14.99 -10.91
CA GLN A 101 7.44 -16.20 -10.29
C GLN A 101 7.63 -16.20 -8.76
N ASP A 102 8.83 -15.83 -8.30
CA ASP A 102 9.18 -15.75 -6.88
C ASP A 102 8.76 -14.42 -6.22
N GLY A 103 8.10 -13.54 -6.98
CA GLY A 103 7.57 -12.27 -6.51
C GLY A 103 8.61 -11.39 -5.82
N ALA A 104 8.31 -10.93 -4.61
CA ALA A 104 9.20 -10.07 -3.82
C ALA A 104 10.50 -10.77 -3.38
N CYS A 105 10.54 -12.10 -3.41
CA CYS A 105 11.74 -12.86 -3.07
C CYS A 105 12.73 -12.98 -4.24
N ASP A 106 12.29 -12.67 -5.46
CA ASP A 106 13.16 -12.70 -6.63
C ASP A 106 14.34 -11.71 -6.46
N PRO A 107 15.58 -12.10 -6.79
CA PRO A 107 16.74 -11.22 -6.66
C PRO A 107 16.60 -9.87 -7.36
N LEU A 108 15.85 -9.80 -8.46
CA LEU A 108 15.62 -8.54 -9.18
C LEU A 108 14.64 -7.63 -8.44
N ALA A 109 13.61 -8.19 -7.81
CA ALA A 109 12.69 -7.45 -6.96
C ALA A 109 13.39 -6.93 -5.71
N ARG A 110 14.19 -7.78 -5.05
CA ARG A 110 14.99 -7.39 -3.87
C ARG A 110 15.93 -6.22 -4.15
N LYS A 111 16.64 -6.25 -5.28
CA LYS A 111 17.50 -5.11 -5.70
C LYS A 111 16.71 -3.82 -5.86
N LEU A 112 15.49 -3.90 -6.37
CA LEU A 112 14.64 -2.72 -6.55
C LEU A 112 14.09 -2.22 -5.21
N ALA A 113 13.83 -3.10 -4.24
CA ALA A 113 13.51 -2.74 -2.87
C ALA A 113 14.69 -2.05 -2.16
N GLU A 114 15.92 -2.52 -2.37
CA GLU A 114 17.14 -1.85 -1.91
C GLU A 114 17.25 -0.44 -2.51
N SER A 115 17.02 -0.29 -3.82
CA SER A 115 16.99 1.03 -4.48
C SER A 115 15.91 1.94 -3.89
N GLN A 116 14.75 1.38 -3.54
CA GLN A 116 13.65 2.12 -2.93
C GLN A 116 14.05 2.66 -1.56
N SER A 117 14.71 1.85 -0.72
CA SER A 117 15.23 2.28 0.57
C SER A 117 16.26 3.40 0.43
N VAL A 118 17.22 3.27 -0.49
CA VAL A 118 18.19 4.34 -0.78
C VAL A 118 17.50 5.62 -1.24
N ALA A 119 16.43 5.51 -2.05
CA ALA A 119 15.68 6.67 -2.53
C ALA A 119 14.94 7.41 -1.39
N VAL A 120 14.47 6.71 -0.36
CA VAL A 120 13.84 7.33 0.83
C VAL A 120 14.85 8.19 1.58
N ASP A 121 16.06 7.66 1.78
CA ASP A 121 17.12 8.36 2.52
C ASP A 121 18.02 9.24 1.64
N PHE A 122 17.73 9.39 0.34
CA PHE A 122 18.48 10.28 -0.56
C PHE A 122 18.63 11.70 -0.01
N PRO A 123 17.58 12.36 0.53
CA PRO A 123 17.73 13.72 1.08
C PRO A 123 18.69 13.82 2.26
N LYS A 124 18.91 12.70 2.98
CA LYS A 124 19.81 12.61 4.14
C LYS A 124 21.23 12.19 3.73
N THR A 125 21.34 11.26 2.79
CA THR A 125 22.58 10.57 2.46
C THR A 125 23.26 11.12 1.21
N GLY A 126 22.51 11.74 0.30
CA GLY A 126 22.98 12.16 -1.02
C GLY A 126 23.26 11.01 -2.00
N ILE A 127 22.98 9.75 -1.62
CA ILE A 127 23.28 8.58 -2.45
C ILE A 127 22.19 8.37 -3.49
N VAL A 128 22.53 8.56 -4.77
CA VAL A 128 21.57 8.39 -5.88
C VAL A 128 21.15 6.92 -6.02
N PRO A 129 19.84 6.61 -5.99
CA PRO A 129 19.35 5.24 -6.10
C PRO A 129 19.61 4.64 -7.49
N GLN A 130 20.09 3.40 -7.52
CA GLN A 130 20.44 2.70 -8.76
C GLN A 130 19.34 1.72 -9.17
N VAL A 131 18.52 2.07 -10.17
CA VAL A 131 17.45 1.20 -10.67
C VAL A 131 18.01 0.16 -11.66
N PRO A 132 17.82 -1.16 -11.44
CA PRO A 132 18.27 -2.18 -12.36
C PRO A 132 17.63 -2.06 -13.75
N LYS A 133 18.44 -1.93 -14.81
CA LYS A 133 17.95 -1.83 -16.20
C LYS A 133 17.03 -3.00 -16.60
N LYS A 134 17.39 -4.21 -16.16
CA LYS A 134 16.59 -5.43 -16.40
C LYS A 134 15.17 -5.35 -15.82
N ALA A 135 14.99 -4.68 -14.68
CA ALA A 135 13.66 -4.46 -14.09
C ALA A 135 12.82 -3.53 -14.98
N LEU A 136 13.43 -2.45 -15.46
CA LEU A 136 12.80 -1.49 -16.37
C LEU A 136 12.38 -2.17 -17.68
N GLU A 137 13.28 -2.89 -18.32
CA GLU A 137 13.01 -3.64 -19.57
C GLU A 137 11.84 -4.61 -19.38
N LYS A 138 11.86 -5.40 -18.30
CA LYS A 138 10.81 -6.38 -18.05
C LYS A 138 9.42 -5.76 -17.86
N VAL A 139 9.31 -4.66 -17.12
CA VAL A 139 8.03 -3.96 -16.93
C VAL A 139 7.58 -3.24 -18.21
N GLN A 140 8.50 -2.75 -19.03
CA GLN A 140 8.18 -2.16 -20.34
C GLN A 140 7.65 -3.20 -21.33
N ASP A 141 8.27 -4.37 -21.37
CA ASP A 141 7.93 -5.44 -22.30
C ASP A 141 6.60 -6.12 -21.94
N GLU A 142 6.40 -6.44 -20.67
CA GLU A 142 5.23 -7.20 -20.20
C GLU A 142 4.04 -6.29 -19.87
N GLY A 143 4.31 -5.07 -19.40
CA GLY A 143 3.30 -4.12 -18.94
C GLY A 143 3.05 -4.18 -17.43
N TYR A 144 1.93 -3.59 -17.01
CA TYR A 144 1.51 -3.48 -15.62
C TYR A 144 0.31 -4.39 -15.33
N PRO A 145 0.20 -4.96 -14.12
CA PRO A 145 -0.97 -5.73 -13.75
C PRO A 145 -2.22 -4.83 -13.69
N ASP A 146 -3.38 -5.43 -13.98
CA ASP A 146 -4.68 -4.76 -14.08
C ASP A 146 -5.07 -3.98 -12.83
N PHE A 147 -4.77 -4.51 -11.65
CA PHE A 147 -5.04 -3.85 -10.37
C PHE A 147 -4.30 -2.52 -10.16
N MET A 148 -3.32 -2.17 -11.00
CA MET A 148 -2.60 -0.90 -10.93
C MET A 148 -3.22 0.22 -11.78
N GLU A 149 -4.27 -0.08 -12.55
CA GLU A 149 -5.10 0.91 -13.26
C GLU A 149 -4.28 1.93 -14.08
N LYS A 150 -3.43 1.43 -14.98
CA LYS A 150 -2.60 2.24 -15.87
C LYS A 150 -3.15 2.27 -17.31
N PRO A 151 -4.23 3.04 -17.60
CA PRO A 151 -4.91 3.00 -18.90
C PRO A 151 -4.03 3.43 -20.08
N ALA A 152 -3.04 4.28 -19.84
CA ALA A 152 -2.10 4.76 -20.86
C ALA A 152 -0.88 3.85 -21.08
N LYS A 153 -0.83 2.68 -20.43
CA LYS A 153 0.29 1.72 -20.49
C LYS A 153 -0.24 0.35 -20.93
N LYS A 154 0.66 -0.50 -21.41
CA LYS A 154 0.36 -1.92 -21.62
C LYS A 154 -0.04 -2.53 -20.28
N THR A 155 -1.18 -3.22 -20.24
CA THR A 155 -1.68 -3.89 -19.04
C THR A 155 -1.98 -5.36 -19.32
N TYR A 156 -1.92 -6.19 -18.29
CA TYR A 156 -2.31 -7.59 -18.32
C TYR A 156 -3.15 -7.95 -17.10
N LYS A 157 -3.96 -9.00 -17.21
CA LYS A 157 -4.73 -9.51 -16.08
C LYS A 157 -3.81 -10.30 -15.14
N SER A 158 -3.60 -9.83 -13.92
CA SER A 158 -2.80 -10.54 -12.91
C SER A 158 -3.55 -11.78 -12.43
N GLU A 159 -2.94 -12.96 -12.49
CA GLU A 159 -3.52 -14.19 -11.94
C GLU A 159 -3.18 -14.40 -10.45
N LYS A 160 -2.44 -13.48 -9.84
CA LYS A 160 -2.04 -13.52 -8.42
C LYS A 160 -3.11 -12.94 -7.51
N LEU A 161 -2.90 -13.10 -6.20
CA LEU A 161 -3.85 -12.73 -5.14
C LEU A 161 -4.33 -11.29 -5.26
N LEU A 162 -3.44 -10.31 -5.49
CA LEU A 162 -3.82 -8.90 -5.60
C LEU A 162 -4.76 -8.65 -6.79
N GLY A 163 -4.47 -9.23 -7.96
CA GLY A 163 -5.38 -9.16 -9.11
C GLY A 163 -6.73 -9.82 -8.84
N GLN A 164 -6.73 -10.98 -8.19
CA GLN A 164 -7.97 -11.68 -7.84
C GLN A 164 -8.83 -10.87 -6.86
N LEU A 165 -8.20 -10.28 -5.83
CA LEU A 165 -8.88 -9.41 -4.86
C LEU A 165 -9.43 -8.16 -5.52
N TYR A 166 -8.62 -7.47 -6.33
CA TYR A 166 -9.03 -6.28 -7.07
C TYR A 166 -10.29 -6.53 -7.90
N ARG A 167 -10.29 -7.59 -8.72
CA ARG A 167 -11.45 -7.91 -9.57
C ARG A 167 -12.68 -8.33 -8.76
N ARG A 168 -12.51 -9.05 -7.64
CA ARG A 168 -13.63 -9.37 -6.75
C ARG A 168 -14.23 -8.11 -6.14
N CYS A 169 -13.40 -7.17 -5.69
CA CYS A 169 -13.87 -5.88 -5.18
C CYS A 169 -14.62 -5.08 -6.25
N LEU A 170 -14.11 -5.06 -7.49
CA LEU A 170 -14.82 -4.45 -8.61
C LEU A 170 -16.19 -5.12 -8.89
N THR A 171 -16.25 -6.46 -8.86
CA THR A 171 -17.53 -7.18 -9.03
C THR A 171 -18.51 -6.80 -7.94
N TYR A 172 -18.09 -6.76 -6.67
CA TYR A 172 -18.97 -6.32 -5.59
C TYR A 172 -19.44 -4.89 -5.79
N ALA A 173 -18.57 -3.95 -6.15
CA ALA A 173 -18.96 -2.58 -6.41
C ALA A 173 -20.01 -2.47 -7.54
N LEU A 174 -19.82 -3.22 -8.63
CA LEU A 174 -20.76 -3.27 -9.75
C LEU A 174 -22.10 -3.91 -9.35
N ASP A 175 -22.09 -5.03 -8.62
CA ASP A 175 -23.30 -5.69 -8.13
C ASP A 175 -24.07 -4.77 -7.18
N TRP A 176 -23.37 -4.03 -6.32
CA TRP A 176 -23.98 -3.02 -5.45
C TRP A 176 -24.61 -1.88 -6.25
N ASP A 177 -23.91 -1.32 -7.25
CA ASP A 177 -24.45 -0.27 -8.11
C ASP A 177 -25.69 -0.74 -8.90
N LEU A 178 -25.67 -1.98 -9.39
CA LEU A 178 -26.80 -2.60 -10.09
C LEU A 178 -27.99 -2.83 -9.15
N LEU A 179 -27.75 -3.30 -7.93
CA LEU A 179 -28.79 -3.45 -6.91
C LEU A 179 -29.40 -2.10 -6.53
N GLU A 180 -28.61 -1.04 -6.40
CA GLU A 180 -29.12 0.31 -6.15
C GLU A 180 -30.00 0.81 -7.31
N GLN A 181 -29.63 0.56 -8.56
CA GLN A 181 -30.46 0.92 -9.71
C GLN A 181 -31.77 0.10 -9.75
N ALA A 182 -31.71 -1.18 -9.37
CA ALA A 182 -32.89 -2.05 -9.31
C ALA A 182 -33.85 -1.66 -8.16
N VAL A 183 -33.31 -1.27 -7.00
CA VAL A 183 -34.10 -0.83 -5.83
C VAL A 183 -34.57 0.63 -5.99
N GLY A 184 -33.81 1.46 -6.71
CA GLY A 184 -34.11 2.85 -7.03
C GLY A 184 -35.13 3.01 -8.16
N GLN A 185 -35.44 1.96 -8.91
CA GLN A 185 -36.67 1.91 -9.70
C GLN A 185 -37.84 1.62 -8.75
N PRO A 186 -38.77 2.58 -8.52
CA PRO A 186 -40.02 2.25 -7.88
C PRO A 186 -40.80 1.37 -8.86
N THR A 187 -40.57 0.06 -8.85
CA THR A 187 -41.64 -0.86 -9.20
C THR A 187 -42.76 -0.52 -8.23
N GLY A 188 -43.83 0.08 -8.72
CA GLY A 188 -44.95 0.64 -7.95
C GLY A 188 -45.76 -0.38 -7.16
N THR A 189 -45.10 -1.39 -6.62
CA THR A 189 -45.63 -2.38 -5.69
C THR A 189 -45.13 -2.00 -4.30
N GLU A 190 -46.09 -1.66 -3.44
CA GLU A 190 -45.93 -1.47 -2.01
C GLU A 190 -45.00 -2.52 -1.36
N PRO A 191 -44.33 -2.20 -0.23
CA PRO A 191 -43.43 -3.12 0.43
C PRO A 191 -44.07 -4.49 0.65
N ASP A 192 -43.30 -5.52 0.33
CA ASP A 192 -43.60 -6.97 0.35
C ASP A 192 -44.12 -7.51 1.72
N ALA A 193 -44.25 -6.64 2.72
CA ALA A 193 -44.93 -6.91 3.99
C ALA A 193 -46.42 -7.27 3.80
N ALA A 194 -47.07 -6.79 2.73
CA ALA A 194 -48.45 -7.17 2.41
C ALA A 194 -48.58 -8.62 1.90
N ASN A 195 -47.51 -9.19 1.32
CA ASN A 195 -47.54 -10.50 0.67
C ASN A 195 -46.74 -11.60 1.39
N ASN A 196 -45.93 -11.27 2.40
CA ASN A 196 -45.14 -12.26 3.13
C ASN A 196 -45.33 -12.14 4.66
N PRO A 197 -46.35 -12.83 5.23
CA PRO A 197 -46.69 -12.73 6.65
C PRO A 197 -45.61 -13.25 7.62
N ILE A 198 -44.56 -13.90 7.13
CA ILE A 198 -43.41 -14.35 7.93
C ILE A 198 -42.40 -13.21 8.18
N LEU A 199 -42.37 -12.21 7.29
CA LEU A 199 -41.46 -11.05 7.38
C LEU A 199 -42.11 -9.80 7.99
N SER A 200 -43.39 -9.91 8.36
CA SER A 200 -44.18 -8.86 8.99
C SER A 200 -44.13 -9.01 10.51
N TRP A 201 -43.60 -7.99 11.20
CA TRP A 201 -43.62 -7.92 12.67
C TRP A 201 -44.57 -6.82 13.14
N PRO A 202 -45.54 -7.08 14.04
CA PRO A 202 -46.47 -6.06 14.50
C PRO A 202 -45.77 -4.81 15.06
N GLY A 203 -46.07 -3.64 14.49
CA GLY A 203 -45.48 -2.38 14.90
C GLY A 203 -44.07 -2.12 14.37
N TRP A 204 -43.66 -2.78 13.28
CA TRP A 204 -42.40 -2.52 12.58
C TRP A 204 -42.32 -1.09 12.00
N GLU A 205 -43.48 -0.49 11.70
CA GLU A 205 -43.63 0.81 11.05
C GLU A 205 -42.92 1.92 11.84
N LYS A 206 -42.94 1.82 13.18
CA LYS A 206 -42.27 2.78 14.08
C LYS A 206 -40.74 2.74 13.97
N PHE A 207 -40.17 1.66 13.42
CA PHE A 207 -38.74 1.49 13.22
C PHE A 207 -38.32 1.72 11.76
N ALA A 208 -39.26 1.79 10.81
CA ALA A 208 -38.98 1.89 9.38
C ALA A 208 -38.09 3.11 9.05
N SER A 209 -38.40 4.27 9.63
CA SER A 209 -37.62 5.50 9.42
C SER A 209 -36.19 5.36 9.93
N LYS A 210 -35.99 4.76 11.11
CA LYS A 210 -34.67 4.54 11.69
C LYS A 210 -33.87 3.51 10.90
N ALA A 211 -34.51 2.40 10.48
CA ALA A 211 -33.88 1.38 9.67
C ALA A 211 -33.38 1.92 8.32
N ARG A 212 -34.14 2.81 7.67
CA ARG A 212 -33.70 3.49 6.44
C ARG A 212 -32.48 4.38 6.67
N ILE A 213 -32.42 5.08 7.80
CA ILE A 213 -31.27 5.94 8.14
C ILE A 213 -30.03 5.09 8.45
N GLU A 214 -30.16 4.02 9.22
CA GLU A 214 -29.02 3.13 9.51
C GLU A 214 -28.54 2.37 8.27
N LEU A 215 -29.46 1.97 7.39
CA LEU A 215 -29.09 1.43 6.08
C LEU A 215 -28.28 2.44 5.26
N ALA A 216 -28.73 3.70 5.21
CA ALA A 216 -28.00 4.76 4.52
C ALA A 216 -26.61 5.02 5.13
N ARG A 217 -26.47 4.96 6.46
CA ARG A 217 -25.17 5.07 7.13
C ARG A 217 -24.25 3.90 6.80
N TYR A 218 -24.74 2.68 6.93
CA TYR A 218 -24.00 1.48 6.55
C TYR A 218 -23.53 1.55 5.09
N GLN A 219 -24.40 2.01 4.19
CA GLN A 219 -24.07 2.24 2.78
C GLN A 219 -22.95 3.28 2.60
N MET A 220 -22.97 4.38 3.36
CA MET A 220 -21.89 5.38 3.35
C MET A 220 -20.56 4.81 3.86
N ASP A 221 -20.60 4.04 4.95
CA ASP A 221 -19.40 3.43 5.53
C ASP A 221 -18.77 2.41 4.57
N VAL A 222 -19.58 1.61 3.89
CA VAL A 222 -19.10 0.66 2.86
C VAL A 222 -18.49 1.41 1.66
N ARG A 223 -19.11 2.52 1.20
CA ARG A 223 -18.53 3.36 0.13
C ARG A 223 -17.18 3.95 0.54
N ALA A 224 -17.05 4.40 1.79
CA ALA A 224 -15.79 4.96 2.30
C ALA A 224 -14.67 3.90 2.43
N LEU A 225 -15.01 2.61 2.51
CA LEU A 225 -14.04 1.51 2.51
C LEU A 225 -13.64 1.06 1.09
N LEU A 226 -14.43 1.38 0.07
CA LEU A 226 -14.26 0.91 -1.31
C LEU A 226 -13.74 1.98 -2.28
N GLY A 227 -13.74 3.26 -1.90
CA GLY A 227 -13.19 4.39 -2.67
C GLY A 227 -11.92 4.95 -2.06
#